data_AF-A0A448MQC7-F1
#
_entry.id   AF-A0A448MQC7-F1
#
_cell.length_a   1.000
_cell.length_b   1.000
_cell.length_c   1.000
_cell.angle_alpha   90.00
_cell.angle_beta   90.00
_cell.angle_gamma   90.00
#
_symmetry.space_group_name_H-M   'P 1'
#
loop_
_entity.id
_entity.type
_entity.pdbx_description
1 polymer ?
#
loop_
_entity_poly.entity_id
_entity_poly.type
_entity_poly.pdbx_seq_one_letter_code
_entity_poly.pdbx_strand_id
1 'polypeptide(L)'
;MGKLRFIGVVISAYLIASVVSAVGMIGFIGLAAATMVRQLGIRTLTWQLITSFILGALLLAITDLILQLISLYYQVNLPTGAVTALIGTPLLLWLMFRSLPHSGRLTDATLQKVRQYRPHFTWLIIAFFAMSFIMALGLGKTTNNTWQMLTPAHPFNLEILALRYPRMLIAVCAGILLSVAGVLLQRLTLNPMASPELLGVSSGASMGILLSLFVFSAQAPLWFWLSGISGAFIALMMLATINQRNGMLPEKVLLTGISLSALFDTLQRIAIASGDPRANQLISWSSGSTQPLAPTLAVPFTLLTLLY
;
A
#
# COMPACT_ATOMS: atom_id res chain seq x y z
N MET A 1 -18.84 -17.09 13.24
CA MET A 1 -17.52 -17.01 12.55
C MET A 1 -17.60 -16.36 11.17
N GLY A 2 -18.52 -16.74 10.27
CA GLY A 2 -18.63 -16.14 8.93
C GLY A 2 -18.89 -14.62 8.90
N LYS A 3 -19.78 -14.09 9.75
CA LYS A 3 -20.09 -12.66 9.81
C LYS A 3 -18.89 -11.78 10.19
N LEU A 4 -18.09 -12.19 11.18
CA LEU A 4 -16.87 -11.48 11.60
C LEU A 4 -15.80 -11.47 10.49
N ARG A 5 -15.65 -12.59 9.77
CA ARG A 5 -14.73 -12.66 8.62
C ARG A 5 -15.18 -11.76 7.48
N PHE A 6 -16.48 -11.77 7.17
CA PHE A 6 -17.08 -10.89 6.18
C PHE A 6 -16.82 -9.42 6.50
N ILE A 7 -17.17 -8.99 7.72
CA ILE A 7 -16.97 -7.60 8.17
C ILE A 7 -15.50 -7.21 8.08
N GLY A 8 -14.59 -8.07 8.56
CA GLY A 8 -13.16 -7.76 8.54
C GLY A 8 -12.57 -7.68 7.12
N VAL A 9 -13.01 -8.51 6.17
CA VAL A 9 -12.61 -8.41 4.76
C VAL A 9 -13.13 -7.11 4.16
N VAL A 10 -14.39 -6.75 4.43
CA VAL A 10 -14.98 -5.49 3.95
C VAL A 10 -14.26 -4.28 4.52
N ILE A 11 -13.94 -4.26 5.82
CA ILE A 11 -13.17 -3.20 6.46
C ILE A 11 -11.79 -3.09 5.81
N SER A 12 -11.05 -4.20 5.73
CA SER A 12 -9.71 -4.22 5.13
C SER A 12 -9.76 -3.65 3.70
N ALA A 13 -10.75 -4.08 2.94
CA ALA A 13 -10.93 -3.66 1.57
C ALA A 13 -11.35 -2.20 1.41
N TYR A 14 -12.15 -1.67 2.34
CA TYR A 14 -12.47 -0.25 2.41
C TYR A 14 -11.22 0.60 2.70
N LEU A 15 -10.37 0.17 3.65
CA LEU A 15 -9.09 0.84 3.92
C LEU A 15 -8.17 0.81 2.69
N ILE A 16 -8.18 -0.27 1.92
CA ILE A 16 -7.42 -0.37 0.68
C ILE A 16 -7.98 0.59 -0.37
N ALA A 17 -9.30 0.59 -0.58
CA ALA A 17 -9.96 1.44 -1.56
C ALA A 17 -9.71 2.93 -1.31
N SER A 18 -9.72 3.37 -0.05
CA SER A 18 -9.40 4.76 0.31
C SER A 18 -7.96 5.14 -0.06
N VAL A 19 -6.99 4.25 0.21
CA VAL A 19 -5.57 4.47 -0.13
C VAL A 19 -5.29 4.41 -1.62
N VAL A 20 -5.95 3.50 -2.34
CA VAL A 20 -5.72 3.34 -3.78
C VAL A 20 -6.32 4.51 -4.55
N SER A 21 -7.51 4.99 -4.17
CA SER A 21 -8.14 6.14 -4.84
C SER A 21 -7.30 7.42 -4.71
N ALA A 22 -7.08 7.86 -3.47
CA ALA A 22 -5.74 7.95 -2.94
C ALA A 22 -4.55 8.37 -3.80
N VAL A 23 -3.62 7.43 -3.77
CA VAL A 23 -2.24 7.57 -4.18
C VAL A 23 -2.01 6.79 -5.48
N GLY A 24 -3.05 6.14 -6.02
CA GLY A 24 -2.93 5.14 -7.06
C GLY A 24 -2.52 3.78 -6.48
N MET A 25 -2.19 2.85 -7.38
CA MET A 25 -1.83 1.50 -6.98
C MET A 25 -0.43 1.47 -6.36
N ILE A 26 -0.36 1.31 -5.04
CA ILE A 26 0.89 1.06 -4.34
C ILE A 26 1.00 -0.44 -4.05
N GLY A 27 1.74 -1.13 -4.90
CA GLY A 27 1.90 -2.57 -4.83
C GLY A 27 2.75 -3.03 -3.64
N PHE A 28 2.45 -4.22 -3.12
CA PHE A 28 3.29 -5.09 -2.28
C PHE A 28 3.56 -4.64 -0.85
N ILE A 29 3.35 -3.38 -0.50
CA ILE A 29 3.68 -2.84 0.84
C ILE A 29 2.80 -3.47 1.93
N GLY A 30 1.50 -3.62 1.67
CA GLY A 30 0.58 -4.22 2.64
C GLY A 30 0.96 -5.66 3.01
N LEU A 31 1.38 -6.45 2.02
CA LEU A 31 1.80 -7.83 2.24
C LEU A 31 3.23 -7.89 2.81
N ALA A 32 4.17 -7.08 2.33
CA ALA A 32 5.54 -7.02 2.85
C ALA A 32 5.56 -6.64 4.34
N ALA A 33 4.85 -5.58 4.73
CA ALA A 33 4.77 -5.17 6.12
C ALA A 33 4.10 -6.24 7.00
N ALA A 34 2.97 -6.80 6.57
CA ALA A 34 2.25 -7.83 7.32
C ALA A 34 3.07 -9.13 7.48
N THR A 35 3.80 -9.54 6.44
CA THR A 35 4.71 -10.71 6.52
C THR A 35 5.92 -10.44 7.41
N MET A 36 6.47 -9.22 7.41
CA MET A 36 7.51 -8.82 8.36
C MET A 36 6.99 -8.89 9.80
N VAL A 37 5.82 -8.31 10.10
CA VAL A 37 5.17 -8.38 11.43
C VAL A 37 5.01 -9.83 11.89
N ARG A 38 4.59 -10.72 10.99
CA ARG A 38 4.42 -12.15 11.29
C ARG A 38 5.76 -12.83 11.61
N GLN A 39 6.83 -12.50 10.89
CA GLN A 39 8.18 -13.04 11.13
C GLN A 39 8.81 -12.55 12.44
N LEU A 40 8.35 -11.43 12.99
CA LEU A 40 8.77 -10.97 14.32
C LEU A 40 8.23 -11.83 15.46
N GLY A 41 7.37 -12.82 15.19
CA GLY A 41 6.86 -13.77 16.18
C GLY A 41 5.77 -13.19 17.08
N ILE A 42 5.20 -12.03 16.72
CA ILE A 42 4.11 -11.38 17.47
C ILE A 42 2.83 -12.20 17.32
N ARG A 43 2.26 -12.68 18.43
CA ARG A 43 1.07 -13.55 18.41
C ARG A 43 -0.25 -12.83 18.69
N THR A 44 -0.22 -11.70 19.38
CA THR A 44 -1.42 -10.92 19.74
C THR A 44 -1.81 -9.97 18.62
N LEU A 45 -3.12 -9.88 18.33
CA LEU A 45 -3.64 -9.03 17.25
C LEU A 45 -3.28 -7.55 17.48
N THR A 46 -3.42 -7.06 18.70
CA THR A 46 -3.12 -5.67 19.07
C THR A 46 -1.68 -5.28 18.77
N TRP A 47 -0.71 -6.10 19.20
CA TRP A 47 0.70 -5.83 18.92
C TRP A 47 1.08 -6.01 17.45
N GLN A 48 0.40 -6.91 16.74
CA GLN A 48 0.58 -7.02 15.30
C GLN A 48 0.09 -5.77 14.59
N LEU A 49 -1.07 -5.24 14.97
CA LEU A 49 -1.57 -3.99 14.43
C LEU A 49 -0.59 -2.85 14.73
N ILE A 50 -0.19 -2.62 15.98
CA ILE A 50 0.77 -1.56 16.35
C ILE A 50 2.08 -1.67 15.55
N THR A 51 2.63 -2.87 15.43
CA THR A 51 3.89 -3.07 14.70
C THR A 51 3.69 -2.93 13.18
N SER A 52 2.51 -3.29 12.67
CA SER A 52 2.14 -3.10 11.27
C SER A 52 2.01 -1.62 10.91
N PHE A 53 1.48 -0.79 11.81
CA PHE A 53 1.43 0.66 11.64
C PHE A 53 2.85 1.20 11.42
N ILE A 54 3.78 0.88 12.33
CA ILE A 54 5.15 1.39 12.29
C ILE A 54 5.89 0.86 11.06
N LEU A 55 5.83 -0.45 10.78
CA LEU A 55 6.54 -1.03 9.64
C LEU A 55 5.97 -0.58 8.28
N GLY A 56 4.65 -0.44 8.17
CA GLY A 56 4.00 0.07 6.98
C GLY A 56 4.40 1.52 6.69
N ALA A 57 4.31 2.39 7.70
CA ALA A 57 4.78 3.77 7.63
C ALA A 57 6.26 3.84 7.22
N LEU A 58 7.10 3.04 7.86
CA LEU A 58 8.55 3.03 7.66
C LEU A 58 8.92 2.57 6.25
N LEU A 59 8.35 1.46 5.77
CA LEU A 59 8.64 0.95 4.43
C LEU A 59 8.32 1.97 3.34
N LEU A 60 7.13 2.58 3.42
CA LEU A 60 6.69 3.51 2.41
C LEU A 60 7.41 4.86 2.53
N ALA A 61 7.67 5.36 3.74
CA ALA A 61 8.45 6.57 3.97
C ALA A 61 9.91 6.43 3.49
N ILE A 62 10.57 5.30 3.75
CA ILE A 62 11.93 5.03 3.25
C ILE A 62 11.93 4.96 1.73
N THR A 63 10.94 4.28 1.14
CA THR A 63 10.86 4.20 -0.33
C THR A 63 10.65 5.57 -0.94
N ASP A 64 9.78 6.40 -0.36
CA ASP A 64 9.55 7.76 -0.79
C ASP A 64 10.81 8.63 -0.65
N LEU A 65 11.57 8.50 0.45
CA LEU A 65 12.84 9.20 0.67
C LEU A 65 13.88 8.83 -0.39
N ILE A 66 14.06 7.53 -0.65
CA ILE A 66 14.98 7.04 -1.68
C ILE A 66 14.59 7.62 -3.05
N LEU A 67 13.30 7.70 -3.36
CA LEU A 67 12.83 8.25 -4.62
C LEU A 67 13.01 9.76 -4.72
N GLN A 68 12.83 10.49 -3.62
CA GLN A 68 13.20 11.90 -3.57
C GLN A 68 14.70 12.09 -3.82
N LEU A 69 15.54 11.24 -3.25
CA LEU A 69 16.99 11.27 -3.47
C LEU A 69 17.37 11.00 -4.93
N ILE A 70 16.73 10.00 -5.54
CA ILE A 70 16.92 9.66 -6.97
C ILE A 70 16.44 10.79 -7.86
N SER A 71 15.26 11.37 -7.59
CA SER A 71 14.71 12.50 -8.35
C SER A 71 15.66 13.71 -8.30
N LEU A 72 16.27 13.99 -7.14
CA LEU A 72 17.26 15.06 -7.01
C LEU A 72 18.56 14.80 -7.78
N TYR A 73 18.99 13.54 -7.91
CA TYR A 73 20.26 13.21 -8.58
C TYR A 73 20.13 13.00 -10.08
N TYR A 74 19.07 12.33 -10.53
CA TYR A 74 18.86 11.92 -11.92
C TYR A 74 17.79 12.74 -12.66
N GLN A 75 17.06 13.64 -11.98
CA GLN A 75 15.92 14.39 -12.53
C GLN A 75 14.81 13.52 -13.14
N VAL A 76 14.74 12.24 -12.75
CA VAL A 76 13.70 11.31 -13.18
C VAL A 76 12.65 11.20 -12.08
N ASN A 77 11.38 11.46 -12.43
CA ASN A 77 10.25 11.27 -11.54
C ASN A 77 9.73 9.84 -11.67
N LEU A 78 10.29 8.94 -10.87
CA LEU A 78 9.82 7.56 -10.79
C LEU A 78 8.57 7.47 -9.90
N PRO A 79 7.52 6.78 -10.36
CA PRO A 79 6.32 6.55 -9.55
C PRO A 79 6.65 5.61 -8.39
N THR A 80 6.16 5.97 -7.19
CA THR A 80 6.47 5.24 -5.97
C THR A 80 5.96 3.81 -6.01
N GLY A 81 4.76 3.58 -6.55
CA GLY A 81 4.14 2.26 -6.64
C GLY A 81 4.94 1.28 -7.51
N ALA A 82 5.50 1.76 -8.62
CA ALA A 82 6.32 0.93 -9.50
C ALA A 82 7.63 0.47 -8.81
N VAL A 83 8.30 1.38 -8.10
CA VAL A 83 9.56 1.05 -7.41
C VAL A 83 9.31 0.15 -6.19
N THR A 84 8.22 0.39 -5.45
CA THR A 84 7.85 -0.49 -4.33
C THR A 84 7.48 -1.89 -4.82
N ALA A 85 6.81 -2.02 -5.97
CA ALA A 85 6.53 -3.32 -6.58
C ALA A 85 7.81 -4.02 -7.05
N LEU A 86 8.75 -3.27 -7.67
CA LEU A 86 10.04 -3.80 -8.12
C LEU A 86 10.87 -4.38 -6.96
N ILE A 87 10.87 -3.72 -5.81
CA ILE A 87 11.61 -4.16 -4.61
C ILE A 87 10.81 -5.21 -3.82
N GLY A 88 9.49 -5.02 -3.70
CA GLY A 88 8.60 -5.85 -2.91
C GLY A 88 8.47 -7.25 -3.47
N THR A 89 8.32 -7.40 -4.79
CA THR A 89 8.09 -8.71 -5.43
C THR A 89 9.24 -9.71 -5.17
N PRO A 90 10.52 -9.37 -5.40
CA PRO A 90 11.64 -10.25 -5.06
C PRO A 90 11.74 -10.55 -3.56
N LEU A 91 11.48 -9.55 -2.72
CA LEU A 91 11.52 -9.71 -1.26
C LEU A 91 10.45 -10.71 -0.79
N LEU A 92 9.24 -10.65 -1.35
CA LEU A 92 8.20 -11.62 -1.05
C LEU A 92 8.57 -13.03 -1.50
N LEU A 93 9.07 -13.17 -2.73
CA LEU A 93 9.52 -14.48 -3.23
C LEU A 93 10.58 -15.06 -2.29
N TRP A 94 11.59 -14.27 -1.91
CA TRP A 94 12.64 -14.71 -0.99
C TRP A 94 12.09 -15.11 0.39
N LEU A 95 11.20 -14.31 0.97
CA LEU A 95 10.57 -14.62 2.26
C LEU A 95 9.70 -15.89 2.19
N MET A 96 8.97 -16.07 1.08
CA MET A 96 8.15 -17.26 0.85
C MET A 96 9.02 -18.50 0.78
N PHE A 97 10.12 -18.48 0.02
CA PHE A 97 11.06 -19.61 -0.09
C PHE A 97 11.74 -19.96 1.23
N ARG A 98 11.99 -18.97 2.10
CA ARG A 98 12.52 -19.21 3.44
C ARG A 98 11.51 -19.84 4.40
N SER A 99 10.21 -19.67 4.12
CA SER A 99 9.11 -20.12 4.98
C SER A 99 8.48 -21.45 4.57
N LEU A 100 8.86 -22.01 3.41
CA LEU A 100 8.52 -23.38 3.03
C LEU A 100 9.09 -24.31 4.10
N PRO A 101 8.25 -24.99 4.90
CA PRO A 101 8.72 -26.06 5.75
C PRO A 101 9.40 -27.09 4.84
N HIS A 102 10.36 -27.83 5.37
CA HIS A 102 10.76 -29.11 4.81
C HIS A 102 9.55 -30.06 4.80
N SER A 103 8.60 -29.82 3.90
CA SER A 103 7.40 -30.62 3.66
C SER A 103 7.87 -31.84 2.90
N GLY A 104 8.21 -32.87 3.65
CA GLY A 104 8.80 -34.09 3.11
C GLY A 104 9.59 -34.91 4.12
N ARG A 105 9.89 -34.37 5.31
CA ARG A 105 10.41 -35.21 6.39
C ARG A 105 9.48 -35.12 7.60
N LEU A 106 8.98 -36.28 8.02
CA LEU A 106 8.54 -36.55 9.39
C LEU A 106 9.77 -36.43 10.31
N THR A 107 10.39 -35.25 10.36
CA THR A 107 11.45 -34.97 11.33
C THR A 107 10.75 -34.54 12.58
N ASP A 108 11.14 -35.20 13.66
CA ASP A 108 10.67 -35.09 15.02
C ASP A 108 10.15 -33.71 15.41
N ALA A 109 9.23 -33.71 16.37
CA ALA A 109 8.87 -32.55 17.18
C ALA A 109 10.10 -32.01 17.94
N THR A 110 11.15 -31.57 17.24
CA THR A 110 12.12 -30.63 17.75
C THR A 110 11.30 -29.39 18.04
N LEU A 111 11.12 -29.11 19.33
CA LEU A 111 10.62 -27.87 19.88
C LEU A 111 11.23 -26.72 19.06
N GLN A 112 10.49 -26.24 18.05
CA GLN A 112 10.92 -25.06 17.31
C GLN A 112 11.09 -23.98 18.37
N LYS A 113 12.33 -23.54 18.60
CA LYS A 113 12.65 -22.44 19.50
C LYS A 113 11.77 -21.27 19.06
N VAL A 114 10.65 -21.08 19.75
CA VAL A 114 9.71 -20.01 19.48
C VAL A 114 10.52 -18.74 19.71
N ARG A 115 10.81 -17.99 18.64
CA ARG A 115 11.52 -16.72 18.76
C ARG A 115 10.63 -15.81 19.60
N GLN A 116 10.95 -15.74 20.90
CA GLN A 116 10.22 -14.90 21.84
C GLN A 116 10.43 -13.45 21.41
N TYR A 117 9.33 -12.79 21.07
CA TYR A 117 9.31 -11.38 20.75
C TYR A 117 9.86 -10.58 21.94
N ARG A 118 10.93 -9.82 21.71
CA ARG A 118 11.52 -8.94 22.72
C ARG A 118 11.06 -7.50 22.48
N PRO A 119 10.46 -6.82 23.47
CA PRO A 119 9.89 -5.47 23.30
C PRO A 119 10.94 -4.39 22.95
N HIS A 120 12.22 -4.61 23.25
CA HIS A 120 13.30 -3.70 22.85
C HIS A 120 13.46 -3.61 21.32
N PHE A 121 13.09 -4.65 20.57
CA PHE A 121 13.20 -4.63 19.11
C PHE A 121 12.20 -3.65 18.47
N THR A 122 11.00 -3.50 19.04
CA THR A 122 10.06 -2.47 18.56
C THR A 122 10.53 -1.06 18.83
N TRP A 123 11.18 -0.81 19.96
CA TRP A 123 11.80 0.50 20.21
C TRP A 123 12.89 0.83 19.19
N LEU A 124 13.66 -0.17 18.75
CA LEU A 124 14.62 0.01 17.66
C LEU A 124 13.93 0.36 16.32
N ILE A 125 12.84 -0.30 15.97
CA ILE A 125 12.07 0.02 14.75
C ILE A 125 11.51 1.45 14.85
N ILE A 126 10.96 1.85 16.00
CA ILE A 126 10.43 3.21 16.22
C ILE A 126 11.55 4.25 16.11
N ALA A 127 12.70 4.00 16.74
CA ALA A 127 13.85 4.90 16.64
C ALA A 127 14.36 5.02 15.19
N PHE A 128 14.41 3.90 14.46
CA PHE A 128 14.79 3.91 13.04
C PHE A 128 13.77 4.66 12.17
N PHE A 129 12.47 4.52 12.45
CA PHE A 129 11.43 5.28 11.78
C PHE A 129 11.57 6.78 12.04
N ALA A 130 11.72 7.19 13.30
CA ALA A 130 11.91 8.59 13.67
C ALA A 130 13.17 9.18 13.03
N MET A 131 14.28 8.45 13.04
CA MET A 131 15.52 8.85 12.38
C MET A 131 15.33 9.00 10.87
N SER A 132 14.73 8.02 10.20
CA SER A 132 14.42 8.10 8.76
C SER A 132 13.49 9.27 8.46
N PHE A 133 12.55 9.57 9.35
CA PHE A 133 11.58 10.63 9.17
C PHE A 133 12.23 12.01 9.22
N ILE A 134 13.05 12.23 10.26
CA ILE A 134 13.85 13.46 10.42
C ILE A 134 14.80 13.64 9.23
N MET A 135 15.41 12.55 8.75
CA MET A 135 16.36 12.61 7.66
C MET A 135 15.70 12.99 6.32
N ALA A 136 14.47 12.52 6.06
CA ALA A 136 13.71 12.87 4.86
C ALA A 136 13.28 14.35 4.81
N LEU A 137 12.79 14.87 5.94
CA LEU A 137 12.37 16.28 6.03
C LEU A 137 13.57 17.23 6.15
N GLY A 138 14.60 16.80 6.87
CA GLY A 138 15.74 17.62 7.23
C GLY A 138 16.82 17.69 6.16
N LEU A 139 17.08 16.65 5.37
CA LEU A 139 18.21 16.69 4.42
C LEU A 139 17.84 17.35 3.09
N GLY A 140 18.44 18.50 2.80
CA GLY A 140 18.37 19.16 1.51
C GLY A 140 19.76 19.31 0.87
N LYS A 141 19.77 19.47 -0.45
CA LYS A 141 20.95 19.96 -1.16
C LYS A 141 20.76 21.43 -1.49
N THR A 142 21.74 22.24 -1.15
CA THR A 142 21.79 23.66 -1.55
C THR A 142 22.20 23.79 -3.02
N THR A 143 22.05 24.98 -3.60
CA THR A 143 22.52 25.31 -4.98
C THR A 143 23.97 24.92 -5.26
N ASN A 144 24.83 24.90 -4.23
CA ASN A 144 26.24 24.48 -4.31
C ASN A 144 26.44 22.95 -4.13
N ASN A 145 25.38 22.15 -4.22
CA ASN A 145 25.41 20.69 -4.10
C ASN A 145 25.92 20.16 -2.74
N THR A 146 26.00 21.03 -1.73
CA THR A 146 26.35 20.66 -0.35
C THR A 146 25.11 20.18 0.40
N TRP A 147 25.30 19.15 1.23
CA TRP A 147 24.26 18.64 2.13
C TRP A 147 24.11 19.59 3.31
N GLN A 148 22.90 20.08 3.53
CA GLN A 148 22.58 20.92 4.67
C GLN A 148 21.25 20.48 5.28
N MET A 149 21.12 20.63 6.60
CA MET A 149 19.81 20.54 7.23
C MET A 149 18.95 21.73 6.80
N LEU A 150 17.82 21.44 6.17
CA LEU A 150 16.76 22.35 5.80
C LEU A 150 16.14 22.95 7.08
N THR A 151 16.72 24.04 7.56
CA THR A 151 16.14 24.81 8.65
C THR A 151 15.15 25.84 8.08
N PRO A 152 14.06 26.16 8.79
CA PRO A 152 13.08 27.19 8.39
C PRO A 152 13.65 28.61 8.28
N ALA A 153 14.95 28.80 8.55
CA ALA A 153 15.60 30.10 8.57
C ALA A 153 15.71 30.74 7.17
N HIS A 154 15.61 29.96 6.09
CA HIS A 154 15.65 30.47 4.72
C HIS A 154 14.32 30.22 3.98
N PRO A 155 13.79 31.20 3.23
CA PRO A 155 12.52 31.07 2.50
C PRO A 155 12.53 29.95 1.45
N PHE A 156 13.67 29.72 0.80
CA PHE A 156 13.83 28.61 -0.14
C PHE A 156 13.70 27.22 0.53
N ASN A 157 14.20 27.09 1.77
CA ASN A 157 14.05 25.85 2.55
C ASN A 157 12.59 25.62 2.96
N LEU A 158 11.85 26.70 3.25
CA LEU A 158 10.42 26.66 3.56
C LEU A 158 9.59 26.17 2.37
N GLU A 159 9.90 26.60 1.15
CA GLU A 159 9.23 26.12 -0.07
C GLU A 159 9.50 24.63 -0.32
N ILE A 160 10.75 24.18 -0.17
CA ILE A 160 11.09 22.76 -0.29
C ILE A 160 10.35 21.93 0.77
N LEU A 161 10.30 22.42 2.02
CA LEU A 161 9.60 21.73 3.10
C LEU A 161 8.09 21.70 2.86
N ALA A 162 7.51 22.76 2.30
CA ALA A 162 6.10 22.84 1.90
C ALA A 162 5.71 21.80 0.84
N LEU A 163 6.64 21.42 -0.04
CA LEU A 163 6.44 20.37 -1.03
C LEU A 163 6.69 18.95 -0.49
N ARG A 164 7.57 18.80 0.53
CA ARG A 164 7.95 17.49 1.08
C ARG A 164 7.01 16.99 2.18
N TYR A 165 6.52 17.88 3.04
CA TYR A 165 5.67 17.46 4.17
C TYR A 165 4.38 16.74 3.73
N PRO A 166 3.62 17.17 2.69
CA PRO A 166 2.34 16.54 2.38
C PRO A 166 2.59 15.16 1.79
N ARG A 167 3.56 15.05 0.87
CA ARG A 167 4.00 13.80 0.25
C ARG A 167 4.41 12.77 1.29
N MET A 168 5.19 13.19 2.29
CA MET A 168 5.67 12.30 3.33
C MET A 168 4.59 11.85 4.31
N LEU A 169 3.67 12.76 4.67
CA LEU A 169 2.48 12.41 5.47
C LEU A 169 1.62 11.38 4.74
N ILE A 170 1.35 11.58 3.45
CA ILE A 170 0.59 10.65 2.63
C ILE A 170 1.29 9.30 2.56
N ALA A 171 2.62 9.30 2.39
CA ALA A 171 3.40 8.08 2.34
C ALA A 171 3.26 7.27 3.65
N VAL A 172 3.39 7.94 4.79
CA VAL A 172 3.20 7.33 6.12
C VAL A 172 1.77 6.79 6.27
N CYS A 173 0.76 7.60 5.95
CA CYS A 173 -0.66 7.24 6.06
C CYS A 173 -1.04 6.05 5.18
N ALA A 174 -0.64 6.08 3.90
CA ALA A 174 -0.87 5.00 2.96
C ALA A 174 -0.17 3.70 3.42
N GLY A 175 1.07 3.82 3.92
CA GLY A 175 1.82 2.68 4.44
C GLY A 175 1.14 2.02 5.63
N ILE A 176 0.63 2.83 6.56
CA ILE A 176 -0.16 2.35 7.72
C ILE A 176 -1.39 1.60 7.25
N LEU A 177 -2.24 2.23 6.44
CA LEU A 177 -3.53 1.65 6.04
C LEU A 177 -3.35 0.34 5.25
N LEU A 178 -2.40 0.31 4.32
CA LEU A 178 -2.09 -0.90 3.54
C LEU A 178 -1.56 -2.03 4.42
N SER A 179 -0.70 -1.71 5.40
CA SER A 179 -0.13 -2.68 6.32
C SER A 179 -1.18 -3.26 7.27
N VAL A 180 -2.05 -2.41 7.83
CA VAL A 180 -3.19 -2.82 8.65
C VAL A 180 -4.14 -3.73 7.86
N ALA A 181 -4.53 -3.31 6.66
CA ALA A 181 -5.35 -4.12 5.79
C ALA A 181 -4.68 -5.46 5.44
N GLY A 182 -3.37 -5.46 5.20
CA GLY A 182 -2.58 -6.68 4.98
C GLY A 182 -2.61 -7.64 6.18
N VAL A 183 -2.38 -7.15 7.40
CA VAL A 183 -2.43 -7.96 8.63
C VAL A 183 -3.83 -8.51 8.87
N LEU A 184 -4.87 -7.68 8.70
CA LEU A 184 -6.26 -8.10 8.84
C LEU A 184 -6.60 -9.20 7.82
N LEU A 185 -6.26 -9.00 6.55
CA LEU A 185 -6.50 -10.00 5.50
C LEU A 185 -5.77 -11.31 5.81
N GLN A 186 -4.48 -11.28 6.17
CA GLN A 186 -3.73 -12.49 6.49
C GLN A 186 -4.29 -13.23 7.71
N ARG A 187 -4.77 -12.49 8.73
CA ARG A 187 -5.42 -13.06 9.92
C ARG A 187 -6.76 -13.69 9.62
N LEU A 188 -7.60 -13.02 8.83
CA LEU A 188 -8.97 -13.46 8.54
C LEU A 188 -9.01 -14.61 7.53
N THR A 189 -8.11 -14.57 6.55
CA THR A 189 -7.96 -15.62 5.53
C THR A 189 -7.14 -16.81 6.01
N LEU A 190 -6.44 -16.69 7.14
CA LEU A 190 -5.45 -17.66 7.61
C LEU A 190 -4.38 -17.97 6.54
N ASN A 191 -4.18 -17.05 5.60
CA ASN A 191 -3.23 -17.19 4.51
C ASN A 191 -2.15 -16.11 4.62
N PRO A 192 -0.88 -16.47 4.90
CA PRO A 192 0.20 -15.49 5.01
C PRO A 192 0.54 -14.78 3.69
N MET A 193 0.03 -15.27 2.57
CA MET A 193 0.20 -14.68 1.24
C MET A 193 -1.01 -13.86 0.79
N ALA A 194 -2.02 -13.67 1.66
CA ALA A 194 -3.15 -12.81 1.33
C ALA A 194 -2.66 -11.36 1.17
N SER A 195 -2.99 -10.78 0.03
CA SER A 195 -2.66 -9.41 -0.34
C SER A 195 -3.92 -8.65 -0.75
N PRO A 196 -4.00 -7.33 -0.45
CA PRO A 196 -4.99 -6.40 -0.97
C PRO A 196 -5.20 -6.49 -2.50
N GLU A 197 -4.11 -6.60 -3.26
CA GLU A 197 -4.12 -6.60 -4.72
C GLU A 197 -4.75 -7.88 -5.28
N LEU A 198 -4.58 -9.00 -4.57
CA LEU A 198 -5.14 -10.29 -4.98
C LEU A 198 -6.68 -10.35 -4.85
N LEU A 199 -7.31 -9.38 -4.19
CA LEU A 199 -8.76 -9.31 -4.03
C LEU A 199 -9.45 -8.51 -5.16
N GLY A 200 -8.70 -7.89 -6.07
CA GLY A 200 -9.27 -7.10 -7.17
C GLY A 200 -9.79 -5.72 -6.77
N VAL A 201 -9.39 -5.21 -5.61
CA VAL A 201 -9.75 -3.85 -5.17
C VAL A 201 -9.05 -2.81 -6.04
N SER A 202 -7.75 -2.98 -6.30
CA SER A 202 -6.96 -2.04 -7.09
C SER A 202 -7.38 -2.01 -8.56
N SER A 203 -7.65 -3.17 -9.14
CA SER A 203 -8.16 -3.33 -10.50
C SER A 203 -9.62 -2.87 -10.64
N GLY A 204 -10.42 -3.00 -9.59
CA GLY A 204 -11.75 -2.38 -9.50
C GLY A 204 -11.69 -0.85 -9.49
N ALA A 205 -10.77 -0.28 -8.72
CA ALA A 205 -10.55 1.16 -8.67
C ALA A 205 -10.11 1.71 -10.04
N SER A 206 -9.15 1.04 -10.68
CA SER A 206 -8.66 1.43 -12.01
C SER A 206 -9.75 1.34 -13.07
N MET A 207 -10.60 0.30 -13.02
CA MET A 207 -11.75 0.17 -13.92
C MET A 207 -12.79 1.28 -13.69
N GLY A 208 -13.07 1.65 -12.44
CA GLY A 208 -13.97 2.76 -12.11
C GLY A 208 -13.47 4.09 -12.66
N ILE A 209 -12.17 4.35 -12.54
CA ILE A 209 -11.50 5.50 -13.14
C ILE A 209 -11.57 5.46 -14.66
N LEU A 210 -11.29 4.31 -15.27
CA LEU A 210 -11.36 4.16 -16.72
C LEU A 210 -12.76 4.50 -17.25
N LEU A 211 -13.80 4.00 -16.59
CA LEU A 211 -15.19 4.32 -16.97
C LEU A 211 -15.49 5.82 -16.84
N SER A 212 -15.03 6.47 -15.77
CA SER A 212 -15.27 7.91 -15.60
C SER A 212 -14.58 8.76 -16.67
N LEU A 213 -13.40 8.35 -17.14
CA LEU A 213 -12.68 9.00 -18.23
C LEU A 213 -13.43 8.97 -19.57
N PHE A 214 -14.24 7.92 -19.81
CA PHE A 214 -15.07 7.83 -21.02
C PHE A 214 -16.44 8.50 -20.86
N VAL A 215 -17.03 8.46 -19.66
CA VAL A 215 -18.38 8.99 -19.39
C VAL A 215 -18.39 10.50 -19.17
N PHE A 216 -17.42 11.03 -18.41
CA PHE A 216 -17.40 12.45 -18.04
C PHE A 216 -16.41 13.23 -18.92
N SER A 217 -16.90 14.27 -19.59
CA SER A 217 -16.05 15.14 -20.43
C SER A 217 -15.21 16.14 -19.62
N ALA A 218 -15.56 16.38 -18.36
CA ALA A 218 -14.86 17.31 -17.46
C ALA A 218 -14.02 16.54 -16.43
N GLN A 219 -12.69 16.64 -16.56
CA GLN A 219 -11.71 15.91 -15.75
C GLN A 219 -11.44 16.62 -14.41
N ALA A 220 -12.45 16.76 -13.56
CA ALA A 220 -12.23 17.31 -12.23
C ALA A 220 -11.56 16.25 -11.33
N PRO A 221 -10.53 16.62 -10.54
CA PRO A 221 -9.84 15.68 -9.64
C PRO A 221 -10.79 14.94 -8.68
N LEU A 222 -11.85 15.61 -8.22
CA LEU A 222 -12.81 15.01 -7.28
C LEU A 222 -13.62 13.86 -7.91
N TRP A 223 -14.05 14.00 -9.18
CA TRP A 223 -14.79 12.94 -9.89
C TRP A 223 -13.92 11.72 -10.17
N PHE A 224 -12.66 11.98 -10.50
CA PHE A 224 -11.66 10.94 -10.70
C PHE A 224 -11.52 10.08 -9.43
N TRP A 225 -11.39 10.71 -8.27
CA TRP A 225 -11.31 10.03 -6.98
C TRP A 225 -12.58 9.25 -6.62
N LEU A 226 -13.74 9.89 -6.67
CA LEU A 226 -15.01 9.23 -6.36
C LEU A 226 -15.25 8.00 -7.26
N SER A 227 -14.86 8.10 -8.53
CA SER A 227 -14.98 6.98 -9.47
C SER A 227 -14.08 5.80 -9.07
N GLY A 228 -12.85 6.05 -8.61
CA GLY A 228 -11.96 5.02 -8.09
C GLY A 228 -12.50 4.33 -6.85
N ILE A 229 -13.00 5.10 -5.87
CA ILE A 229 -13.64 4.54 -4.66
C ILE A 229 -14.85 3.69 -5.04
N SER A 230 -15.71 4.20 -5.93
CA SER A 230 -16.91 3.48 -6.36
C SER A 230 -16.57 2.19 -7.11
N GLY A 231 -15.58 2.21 -7.99
CA GLY A 231 -15.11 1.03 -8.73
C GLY A 231 -14.53 -0.05 -7.80
N ALA A 232 -13.72 0.36 -6.83
CA ALA A 232 -13.21 -0.53 -5.78
C ALA A 232 -14.34 -1.16 -4.96
N PHE A 233 -15.33 -0.36 -4.56
CA PHE A 233 -16.48 -0.82 -3.78
C PHE A 233 -17.35 -1.80 -4.59
N ILE A 234 -17.59 -1.52 -5.87
CA ILE A 234 -18.33 -2.39 -6.79
C ILE A 234 -17.60 -3.73 -6.96
N ALA A 235 -16.28 -3.71 -7.18
CA ALA A 235 -15.47 -4.93 -7.28
C ALA A 235 -15.55 -5.79 -6.02
N LEU A 236 -15.51 -5.14 -4.86
CA LEU A 236 -15.68 -5.82 -3.57
C LEU A 236 -17.07 -6.39 -3.36
N MET A 237 -18.10 -5.67 -3.77
CA MET A 237 -19.47 -6.16 -3.73
C MET A 237 -19.64 -7.37 -4.65
N MET A 238 -19.04 -7.38 -5.83
CA MET A 238 -19.00 -8.55 -6.72
C MET A 238 -18.29 -9.73 -6.05
N LEU A 239 -17.08 -9.53 -5.51
CA LEU A 239 -16.34 -10.58 -4.81
C LEU A 239 -17.13 -11.14 -3.61
N ALA A 240 -17.75 -10.27 -2.82
CA ALA A 240 -18.55 -10.66 -1.66
C ALA A 240 -19.80 -11.45 -2.07
N THR A 241 -20.56 -10.96 -3.05
CA THR A 241 -21.80 -11.61 -3.53
C THR A 241 -21.55 -12.95 -4.20
N ILE A 242 -20.44 -13.11 -4.92
CA ILE A 242 -20.03 -14.39 -5.51
C ILE A 242 -19.65 -15.41 -4.42
N ASN A 243 -18.97 -14.96 -3.35
CA ASN A 243 -18.45 -15.86 -2.32
C ASN A 243 -19.35 -16.07 -1.11
N GLN A 244 -20.43 -15.30 -0.96
CA GLN A 244 -21.32 -15.37 0.21
C GLN A 244 -21.94 -16.76 0.40
N ARG A 245 -22.29 -17.45 -0.70
CA ARG A 245 -22.90 -18.79 -0.67
C ARG A 245 -21.90 -19.88 -0.24
N ASN A 246 -20.62 -19.63 -0.42
CA ASN A 246 -19.54 -20.57 -0.12
C ASN A 246 -18.92 -20.34 1.28
N GLY A 247 -19.57 -19.57 2.15
CA GLY A 247 -19.05 -19.27 3.49
C GLY A 247 -17.76 -18.45 3.52
N MET A 248 -17.43 -17.76 2.42
CA MET A 248 -16.18 -17.01 2.23
C MET A 248 -14.92 -17.83 2.55
N LEU A 249 -14.85 -19.05 2.02
CA LEU A 249 -13.63 -19.84 2.09
C LEU A 249 -12.46 -19.03 1.47
N PRO A 250 -11.34 -18.84 2.20
CA PRO A 250 -10.24 -17.98 1.77
C PRO A 250 -9.70 -18.29 0.37
N GLU A 251 -9.58 -19.58 0.05
CA GLU A 251 -9.12 -20.06 -1.25
C GLU A 251 -10.05 -19.61 -2.40
N LYS A 252 -11.37 -19.73 -2.20
CA LYS A 252 -12.36 -19.29 -3.19
C LYS A 252 -12.37 -17.78 -3.34
N VAL A 253 -12.29 -17.05 -2.22
CA VAL A 253 -12.19 -15.58 -2.23
C VAL A 253 -10.97 -15.10 -3.02
N LEU A 254 -9.81 -15.71 -2.80
CA LEU A 254 -8.59 -15.39 -3.55
C LEU A 254 -8.72 -15.74 -5.04
N LEU A 255 -9.26 -16.92 -5.37
CA LEU A 255 -9.44 -17.34 -6.76
C LEU A 255 -10.40 -16.43 -7.52
N THR A 256 -11.50 -16.00 -6.89
CA THR A 256 -12.40 -15.01 -7.46
C THR A 256 -11.76 -13.64 -7.60
N GLY A 257 -10.94 -13.20 -6.63
CA GLY A 257 -10.24 -11.92 -6.68
C GLY A 257 -9.23 -11.86 -7.81
N ILE A 258 -8.41 -12.90 -7.97
CA ILE A 258 -7.45 -13.03 -9.07
C ILE A 258 -8.18 -13.03 -10.42
N SER A 259 -9.30 -13.76 -10.52
CA SER A 259 -10.12 -13.80 -11.74
C SER A 259 -10.72 -12.43 -12.08
N LEU A 260 -11.25 -11.72 -11.07
CA LEU A 260 -11.83 -10.39 -11.23
C LEU A 260 -10.77 -9.36 -11.62
N SER A 261 -9.57 -9.43 -11.02
CA SER A 261 -8.42 -8.62 -11.42
C SER A 261 -8.03 -8.85 -12.87
N ALA A 262 -7.89 -10.11 -13.29
CA ALA A 262 -7.54 -10.44 -14.67
C ALA A 262 -8.60 -9.91 -15.65
N LEU A 263 -9.88 -9.99 -15.31
CA LEU A 263 -10.97 -9.44 -16.11
C LEU A 263 -10.85 -7.91 -16.24
N PHE A 264 -10.67 -7.18 -15.14
CA PHE A 264 -10.52 -5.73 -15.22
C PHE A 264 -9.23 -5.30 -15.91
N ASP A 265 -8.11 -6.01 -15.70
CA ASP A 265 -6.83 -5.70 -16.35
C ASP A 265 -6.90 -5.94 -17.86
N THR A 266 -7.61 -6.97 -18.30
CA THR A 266 -7.84 -7.20 -19.74
C THR A 266 -8.71 -6.11 -20.36
N LEU A 267 -9.78 -5.67 -19.70
CA LEU A 267 -10.61 -4.55 -20.16
C LEU A 267 -9.81 -3.24 -20.25
N GLN A 268 -8.97 -2.95 -19.25
CA GLN A 268 -8.08 -1.79 -19.27
C GLN A 268 -7.10 -1.85 -20.46
N ARG A 269 -6.51 -3.03 -20.72
CA ARG A 269 -5.59 -3.23 -21.85
C ARG A 269 -6.28 -3.03 -23.20
N ILE A 270 -7.52 -3.48 -23.35
CA ILE A 270 -8.32 -3.25 -24.57
C ILE A 270 -8.56 -1.74 -24.76
N ALA A 271 -8.90 -1.02 -23.68
CA ALA A 271 -9.10 0.43 -23.76
C ALA A 271 -7.80 1.18 -24.11
N ILE A 272 -6.65 0.79 -23.54
CA ILE A 272 -5.35 1.36 -23.90
C ILE A 272 -4.99 1.06 -25.36
N ALA A 273 -5.27 -0.16 -25.83
CA ALA A 273 -5.01 -0.59 -27.21
C ALA A 273 -5.85 0.19 -28.25
N SER A 274 -6.95 0.84 -27.85
CA SER A 274 -7.73 1.71 -28.74
C SER A 274 -6.97 2.97 -29.19
N GLY A 275 -5.89 3.34 -28.48
CA GLY A 275 -5.12 4.55 -28.77
C GLY A 275 -5.74 5.84 -28.22
N ASP A 276 -6.85 5.77 -27.47
CA ASP A 276 -7.45 6.96 -26.87
C ASP A 276 -6.50 7.59 -25.83
N PRO A 277 -6.14 8.89 -25.95
CA PRO A 277 -5.27 9.57 -25.01
C PRO A 277 -5.82 9.61 -23.57
N ARG A 278 -7.14 9.47 -23.38
CA ARG A 278 -7.77 9.36 -22.05
C ARG A 278 -7.32 8.09 -21.35
N ALA A 279 -7.19 6.97 -22.06
CA ALA A 279 -6.69 5.71 -21.50
C ALA A 279 -5.21 5.80 -21.06
N ASN A 280 -4.42 6.69 -21.68
CA ASN A 280 -3.03 6.93 -21.24
C ASN A 280 -2.94 7.60 -19.86
N GLN A 281 -3.95 8.37 -19.45
CA GLN A 281 -4.02 8.91 -18.09
C GLN A 281 -4.07 7.78 -17.05
N LEU A 282 -4.74 6.67 -17.37
CA LEU A 282 -4.78 5.49 -16.52
C LEU A 282 -3.40 4.87 -16.33
N ILE A 283 -2.53 4.86 -17.35
CA ILE A 283 -1.17 4.34 -17.23
C ILE A 283 -0.40 5.12 -16.16
N SER A 284 -0.47 6.46 -16.22
CA SER A 284 0.19 7.31 -15.23
C SER A 284 -0.33 7.08 -13.81
N TRP A 285 -1.65 6.93 -13.63
CA TRP A 285 -2.26 6.68 -12.33
C TRP A 285 -1.97 5.27 -11.80
N SER A 286 -2.00 4.27 -12.69
CA SER A 286 -1.74 2.86 -12.37
C SER A 286 -0.34 2.62 -11.83
N SER A 287 0.61 3.49 -12.18
CA SER A 287 1.98 3.41 -11.68
C SER A 287 2.11 3.78 -10.20
N GLY A 288 1.11 4.45 -9.62
CA GLY A 288 1.04 4.86 -8.20
C GLY A 288 2.04 5.98 -7.87
N SER A 289 1.56 7.10 -7.34
CA SER A 289 2.42 8.22 -6.96
C SER A 289 1.90 8.99 -5.75
N THR A 290 2.78 9.20 -4.77
CA THR A 290 2.57 10.08 -3.60
C THR A 290 2.66 11.57 -3.94
N GLN A 291 2.98 11.90 -5.19
CA GLN A 291 3.40 13.22 -5.66
C GLN A 291 2.28 14.20 -6.09
N PRO A 292 1.10 13.77 -6.60
CA PRO A 292 0.13 14.72 -7.17
C PRO A 292 -0.88 15.31 -6.16
N LEU A 293 -0.75 14.97 -4.87
CA LEU A 293 -1.77 15.32 -3.88
C LEU A 293 -1.57 16.73 -3.30
N ALA A 294 -2.56 17.60 -3.53
CA ALA A 294 -2.58 18.94 -2.96
C ALA A 294 -2.54 18.89 -1.41
N PRO A 295 -1.89 19.86 -0.74
CA PRO A 295 -1.84 19.95 0.72
C PRO A 295 -3.21 19.85 1.41
N THR A 296 -4.25 20.33 0.73
CA THR A 296 -5.65 20.30 1.18
C THR A 296 -6.24 18.90 1.31
N LEU A 297 -5.71 17.91 0.57
CA LEU A 297 -6.14 16.51 0.63
C LEU A 297 -5.32 15.68 1.62
N ALA A 298 -4.12 16.14 1.98
CA ALA A 298 -3.27 15.45 2.94
C ALA A 298 -3.89 15.42 4.35
N VAL A 299 -4.47 16.54 4.80
CA VAL A 299 -5.11 16.68 6.13
C VAL A 299 -6.35 15.80 6.32
N PRO A 300 -7.33 15.75 5.40
CA PRO A 300 -8.46 14.83 5.55
C PRO A 300 -8.03 13.37 5.44
N PHE A 301 -6.99 13.06 4.66
CA PHE A 301 -6.45 11.71 4.57
C PHE A 301 -5.77 11.27 5.88
N THR A 302 -5.01 12.17 6.54
CA THR A 302 -4.41 11.89 7.85
C THR A 302 -5.49 11.74 8.93
N LEU A 303 -6.54 12.58 8.91
CA LEU A 303 -7.68 12.43 9.81
C LEU A 303 -8.40 11.09 9.61
N LEU A 304 -8.60 10.65 8.36
CA LEU A 304 -9.13 9.31 8.07
C LEU A 304 -8.24 8.22 8.65
N THR A 305 -6.91 8.30 8.49
CA THR A 305 -6.01 7.30 9.06
C THR A 305 -6.02 7.24 10.59
N LEU A 306 -6.26 8.37 11.26
CA LEU A 306 -6.30 8.43 12.73
C LEU A 306 -7.63 7.91 13.31
N LEU A 307 -8.68 7.80 12.49
CA LEU A 307 -9.99 7.28 12.89
C LEU A 307 -10.08 5.75 12.87
N TYR A 308 -9.08 5.03 12.31
CA TYR A 308 -9.04 3.57 12.19
C TYR A 308 -7.91 2.95 13.02
#